data_AF-A0A8S1K3A0-F1
#
_entry.id   AF-A0A8S1K3A0-F1
#
_cell.length_a   1.000
_cell.length_b   1.000
_cell.length_c   1.000
_cell.angle_alpha   90.00
_cell.angle_beta   90.00
_cell.angle_gamma   90.00
#
_symmetry.space_group_name_H-M   'P 1'
#
loop_
_entity.id
_entity.type
_entity.pdbx_description
1 polymer ?
#
loop_
_entity_poly.entity_id
_entity_poly.type
_entity_poly.pdbx_seq_one_letter_code
_entity_poly.pdbx_strand_id
1 'polypeptide(L)'
;MIFKVLLLILTIANCCTLNQIQKKTRILRGNYKDVLNFQQINLISRYNTYFNGGQMNSQLNRDAIYYVNSAIGYTYCSLHNSIEITLFKNYELNTVVVEIWDRLVDVHYDFEIYISFLEQEKKIYENASFAGVIKIRFKDQLVDKIRIYNRGGSNYNGFLSIIKAQAFYHRYN
;
A
#
# COMPACT_ATOMS: atom_id res chain seq x y z
N MET A 1 -10.91 38.45 -62.87
CA MET A 1 -11.24 37.28 -62.05
C MET A 1 -10.27 37.23 -60.88
N ILE A 2 -10.73 37.60 -59.67
CA ILE A 2 -9.93 37.53 -58.45
C ILE A 2 -10.56 36.42 -57.60
N PHE A 3 -9.86 35.29 -57.48
CA PHE A 3 -10.25 34.19 -56.59
C PHE A 3 -9.90 34.60 -55.14
N LYS A 4 -10.91 34.94 -54.34
CA LYS A 4 -10.76 35.01 -52.88
C LYS A 4 -10.79 33.60 -52.32
N VAL A 5 -9.63 33.06 -51.96
CA VAL A 5 -9.53 31.84 -51.17
C VAL A 5 -9.83 32.23 -49.71
N LEU A 6 -11.00 31.82 -49.23
CA LEU A 6 -11.39 31.92 -47.83
C LEU A 6 -10.63 30.83 -47.06
N LEU A 7 -9.55 31.20 -46.37
CA LEU A 7 -8.83 30.28 -45.49
C LEU A 7 -9.62 30.11 -44.19
N LEU A 8 -10.42 29.06 -44.10
CA LEU A 8 -11.11 28.68 -42.87
C LEU A 8 -10.13 27.92 -41.96
N ILE A 9 -9.50 28.63 -41.02
CA ILE A 9 -8.65 28.00 -40.00
C ILE A 9 -9.57 27.45 -38.91
N LEU A 10 -9.89 26.15 -38.98
CA LEU A 10 -10.46 25.42 -37.84
C LEU A 10 -9.37 25.28 -36.77
N THR A 11 -9.38 26.15 -35.76
CA THR A 11 -8.67 25.90 -34.50
C THR A 11 -9.55 24.97 -33.66
N ILE A 12 -9.33 23.66 -33.80
CA ILE A 12 -9.88 22.69 -32.84
C ILE A 12 -9.09 22.89 -31.56
N ALA A 13 -9.66 23.66 -30.64
CA ALA A 13 -9.11 23.84 -29.30
C ALA A 13 -8.92 22.46 -28.65
N ASN A 14 -7.66 22.11 -28.36
CA ASN A 14 -7.24 20.90 -27.65
C ASN A 14 -7.67 20.91 -26.15
N CYS A 15 -8.95 21.15 -25.87
CA CYS A 15 -9.49 21.13 -24.51
C CYS A 15 -9.61 19.69 -23.94
N CYS A 16 -9.49 18.67 -24.79
CA CYS A 16 -9.75 17.27 -24.42
C CYS A 16 -8.53 16.45 -23.96
N THR A 17 -7.28 16.90 -24.17
CA THR A 17 -6.09 16.07 -23.86
C THR A 17 -5.59 16.27 -22.43
N LEU A 18 -5.61 17.50 -21.90
CA LEU A 18 -5.02 17.82 -20.61
C LEU A 18 -5.78 17.17 -19.43
N ASN A 19 -7.11 17.19 -19.48
CA ASN A 19 -7.97 16.56 -18.49
C ASN A 19 -7.85 15.02 -18.49
N GLN A 20 -7.68 14.41 -19.67
CA GLN A 20 -7.53 12.95 -19.78
C GLN A 20 -6.16 12.48 -19.27
N ILE A 21 -5.08 13.21 -19.57
CA ILE A 21 -3.74 12.92 -19.07
C ILE A 21 -3.72 13.06 -17.54
N GLN A 22 -4.22 14.17 -17.00
CA GLN A 22 -4.30 14.36 -15.55
C GLN A 22 -5.15 13.30 -14.87
N LYS A 23 -6.28 12.90 -15.46
CA LYS A 23 -7.13 11.81 -14.93
C LYS A 23 -6.38 10.48 -14.92
N LYS A 24 -5.66 10.12 -15.98
CA LYS A 24 -4.84 8.90 -16.03
C LYS A 24 -3.71 8.94 -14.99
N THR A 25 -2.98 10.04 -14.86
CA THR A 25 -1.92 10.20 -13.86
C THR A 25 -2.48 10.14 -12.43
N ARG A 26 -3.65 10.73 -12.18
CA ARG A 26 -4.34 10.65 -10.87
C ARG A 26 -4.79 9.23 -10.54
N ILE A 27 -5.22 8.45 -11.53
CA ILE A 27 -5.57 7.04 -11.36
C ILE A 27 -4.32 6.23 -11.00
N LEU A 28 -3.21 6.43 -11.73
CA LEU A 28 -1.94 5.75 -11.47
C LEU A 28 -1.39 6.12 -10.09
N ARG A 29 -1.42 7.40 -9.69
CA ARG A 29 -0.95 7.84 -8.36
C ARG A 29 -1.94 7.59 -7.22
N GLY A 30 -3.10 7.00 -7.52
CA GLY A 30 -4.13 6.74 -6.52
C GLY A 30 -4.61 8.00 -5.80
N ASN A 31 -4.85 9.13 -6.48
CA ASN A 31 -5.48 10.33 -5.89
C ASN A 31 -4.93 10.83 -4.51
N TYR A 32 -3.67 10.59 -4.15
CA TYR A 32 -3.15 10.83 -2.77
C TYR A 32 -3.94 10.09 -1.68
N LYS A 33 -4.70 9.07 -2.05
CA LYS A 33 -5.51 8.24 -1.17
C LYS A 33 -4.75 6.98 -0.85
N ASP A 34 -5.08 6.42 0.31
CA ASP A 34 -4.64 5.08 0.69
C ASP A 34 -5.19 4.06 -0.31
N VAL A 35 -4.32 3.49 -1.13
CA VAL A 35 -4.67 2.50 -2.15
C VAL A 35 -4.81 1.10 -1.57
N LEU A 36 -4.35 0.87 -0.33
CA LEU A 36 -4.52 -0.42 0.35
C LEU A 36 -5.93 -0.59 0.93
N ASN A 37 -6.57 0.52 1.26
CA ASN A 37 -7.92 0.62 1.83
C ASN A 37 -8.89 -0.47 1.33
N PHE A 38 -9.65 -1.04 2.26
CA PHE A 38 -10.64 -2.10 2.03
C PHE A 38 -11.60 -1.82 0.85
N GLN A 39 -11.99 -0.56 0.64
CA GLN A 39 -12.86 -0.16 -0.46
C GLN A 39 -12.25 -0.36 -1.85
N GLN A 40 -10.93 -0.52 -1.95
CA GLN A 40 -10.21 -0.73 -3.21
C GLN A 40 -10.12 -2.22 -3.62
N ILE A 41 -10.73 -3.15 -2.87
CA ILE A 41 -10.80 -4.59 -3.18
C ILE A 41 -9.41 -5.21 -3.42
N ASN A 42 -8.43 -4.85 -2.59
CA ASN A 42 -7.11 -5.49 -2.67
C ASN A 42 -7.16 -6.94 -2.18
N LEU A 43 -6.32 -7.79 -2.78
CA LEU A 43 -6.24 -9.20 -2.43
C LEU A 43 -5.10 -9.43 -1.45
N ILE A 44 -5.44 -9.78 -0.22
CA ILE A 44 -4.47 -10.23 0.77
C ILE A 44 -4.33 -11.75 0.62
N SER A 45 -3.12 -12.22 0.32
CA SER A 45 -2.83 -13.65 0.22
C SER A 45 -3.18 -14.34 1.53
N ARG A 46 -3.92 -15.45 1.46
CA ARG A 46 -4.22 -16.28 2.64
C ARG A 46 -3.16 -17.36 2.90
N TYR A 47 -2.23 -17.54 1.98
CA TYR A 47 -1.12 -18.48 2.16
C TYR A 47 -0.15 -17.85 3.18
N ASN A 48 -0.25 -18.27 4.44
CA ASN A 48 0.53 -17.78 5.60
C ASN A 48 0.12 -16.44 6.22
N THR A 49 -1.06 -15.93 5.86
CA THR A 49 -1.67 -14.78 6.53
C THR A 49 -2.83 -15.23 7.40
N TYR A 50 -2.79 -14.85 8.67
CA TYR A 50 -3.79 -15.21 9.67
C TYR A 50 -4.42 -13.96 10.29
N PHE A 51 -5.60 -14.11 10.88
CA PHE A 51 -6.41 -13.00 11.40
C PHE A 51 -6.88 -13.30 12.82
N ASN A 52 -6.30 -12.63 13.82
CA ASN A 52 -6.72 -12.79 15.21
C ASN A 52 -8.10 -12.16 15.41
N GLY A 53 -9.13 -12.91 15.80
CA GLY A 53 -10.49 -12.37 15.90
C GLY A 53 -11.29 -12.40 14.61
N GLY A 54 -10.83 -13.15 13.60
CA GLY A 54 -11.52 -13.37 12.33
C GLY A 54 -11.18 -12.32 11.28
N GLN A 55 -11.34 -12.70 10.01
CA GLN A 55 -10.85 -11.90 8.89
C GLN A 55 -11.44 -10.48 8.89
N MET A 56 -12.75 -10.32 9.02
CA MET A 56 -13.42 -9.02 8.92
C MET A 56 -12.98 -7.99 9.97
N ASN A 57 -12.55 -8.46 11.15
CA ASN A 57 -12.16 -7.57 12.24
C ASN A 57 -10.67 -7.18 12.19
N SER A 58 -9.89 -7.93 11.44
CA SER A 58 -8.43 -7.94 11.57
C SER A 58 -7.69 -7.75 10.28
N GLN A 59 -8.38 -7.54 9.15
CA GLN A 59 -7.70 -7.19 7.91
C GLN A 59 -6.89 -5.91 8.10
N LEU A 60 -5.64 -5.93 7.66
CA LEU A 60 -4.69 -4.82 7.78
C LEU A 60 -5.09 -3.58 6.97
N ASN A 61 -6.01 -3.70 6.02
CA ASN A 61 -6.46 -2.60 5.15
C ASN A 61 -7.79 -1.97 5.56
N ARG A 62 -8.29 -2.29 6.75
CA ARG A 62 -9.55 -1.73 7.27
C ARG A 62 -9.46 -0.22 7.54
N ASP A 63 -10.59 0.45 7.39
CA ASP A 63 -10.73 1.89 7.60
C ASP A 63 -10.56 2.28 9.08
N ALA A 64 -11.11 1.46 9.97
CA ALA A 64 -11.10 1.67 11.42
C ALA A 64 -10.51 0.45 12.15
N ILE A 65 -9.88 0.68 13.30
CA ILE A 65 -9.40 -0.38 14.19
C ILE A 65 -10.58 -0.90 15.02
N TYR A 66 -10.88 -2.19 14.94
CA TYR A 66 -11.93 -2.82 15.73
C TYR A 66 -11.35 -3.59 16.91
N TYR A 67 -12.10 -3.61 18.00
CA TYR A 67 -11.83 -4.47 19.15
C TYR A 67 -12.59 -5.79 18.98
N VAL A 68 -11.89 -6.91 19.11
CA VAL A 68 -12.44 -8.26 19.19
C VAL A 68 -12.21 -8.80 20.60
N ASN A 69 -13.28 -9.16 21.32
CA ASN A 69 -13.20 -9.71 22.68
C ASN A 69 -12.32 -8.87 23.63
N SER A 70 -12.46 -7.54 23.58
CA SER A 70 -11.67 -6.57 24.36
C SER A 70 -10.17 -6.45 23.98
N ALA A 71 -9.75 -6.99 22.84
CA ALA A 71 -8.40 -6.84 22.28
C ALA A 71 -8.45 -6.26 20.86
N ILE A 72 -7.40 -5.56 20.42
CA ILE A 72 -7.32 -5.06 19.03
C ILE A 72 -7.15 -6.25 18.07
N GLY A 73 -7.96 -6.30 17.01
CA GLY A 73 -7.78 -7.27 15.93
C GLY A 73 -6.51 -7.00 15.12
N TYR A 74 -5.78 -8.03 14.72
CA TYR A 74 -4.55 -7.89 13.92
C TYR A 74 -4.37 -9.03 12.92
N THR A 75 -3.75 -8.69 11.79
CA THR A 75 -3.21 -9.67 10.85
C THR A 75 -1.87 -10.16 11.37
N TYR A 76 -1.55 -11.44 11.22
CA TYR A 76 -0.23 -11.94 11.56
C TYR A 76 0.28 -13.02 10.61
N CYS A 77 1.59 -13.22 10.59
CA CYS A 77 2.25 -14.35 9.93
C CYS A 77 3.35 -14.94 10.82
N SER A 78 3.65 -16.22 10.63
CA SER A 78 4.72 -16.93 11.35
C SER A 78 6.12 -16.52 10.90
N LEU A 79 7.13 -16.94 11.66
CA LEU A 79 8.54 -16.68 11.36
C LEU A 79 8.88 -17.19 9.96
N HIS A 80 9.66 -16.42 9.20
CA HIS A 80 10.05 -16.68 7.82
C HIS A 80 8.90 -16.79 6.82
N ASN A 81 7.69 -16.32 7.18
CA ASN A 81 6.58 -16.17 6.25
C ASN A 81 6.31 -14.69 5.94
N SER A 82 5.43 -14.44 4.97
CA SER A 82 5.08 -13.09 4.52
C SER A 82 3.58 -12.85 4.55
N ILE A 83 3.20 -11.60 4.78
CA ILE A 83 1.88 -11.09 4.42
C ILE A 83 2.03 -10.42 3.07
N GLU A 84 1.30 -10.91 2.07
CA GLU A 84 1.32 -10.38 0.71
C GLU A 84 0.00 -9.70 0.37
N ILE A 85 0.10 -8.51 -0.23
CA ILE A 85 -1.03 -7.68 -0.61
C ILE A 85 -0.88 -7.34 -2.08
N THR A 86 -1.71 -7.96 -2.91
CA THR A 86 -1.81 -7.64 -4.34
C THR A 86 -2.80 -6.51 -4.54
N LEU A 87 -2.35 -5.46 -5.22
CA LEU A 87 -3.15 -4.28 -5.52
C LEU A 87 -4.13 -4.60 -6.65
N PHE A 88 -5.34 -4.05 -6.57
CA PHE A 88 -6.36 -4.25 -7.61
C PHE A 88 -5.91 -3.77 -9.01
N LYS A 89 -5.02 -2.79 -9.04
CA LYS A 89 -4.36 -2.27 -10.24
C LYS A 89 -2.99 -1.72 -9.88
N ASN A 90 -2.21 -1.40 -10.90
CA ASN A 90 -0.88 -0.85 -10.71
C ASN A 90 -0.98 0.60 -10.26
N TYR A 91 -0.23 0.96 -9.22
CA TYR A 91 -0.16 2.33 -8.71
C TYR A 91 1.28 2.84 -8.70
N GLU A 92 1.48 4.11 -9.04
CA GLU A 92 2.70 4.84 -8.75
C GLU A 92 2.68 5.22 -7.27
N LEU A 93 3.55 4.61 -6.47
CA LEU A 93 3.64 4.79 -5.02
C LEU A 93 5.03 5.27 -4.62
N ASN A 94 5.10 5.93 -3.48
CA ASN A 94 6.38 6.34 -2.87
C ASN A 94 6.36 6.30 -1.34
N THR A 95 5.23 5.91 -0.74
CA THR A 95 5.05 5.87 0.70
C THR A 95 4.24 4.63 1.09
N VAL A 96 4.74 3.90 2.09
CA VAL A 96 4.03 2.82 2.80
C VAL A 96 4.03 3.15 4.29
N VAL A 97 2.91 2.96 4.96
CA VAL A 97 2.77 3.09 6.41
C VAL A 97 2.35 1.75 6.97
N VAL A 98 2.99 1.29 8.04
CA VAL A 98 2.63 0.05 8.74
C VAL A 98 2.55 0.34 10.24
N GLU A 99 1.47 -0.13 10.85
CA GLU A 99 1.22 -0.08 12.28
C GLU A 99 1.35 -1.49 12.85
N ILE A 100 2.37 -1.68 13.68
CA ILE A 100 2.70 -2.94 14.32
C ILE A 100 1.92 -3.08 15.63
N TRP A 101 1.53 -4.30 15.99
CA TRP A 101 0.84 -4.56 17.25
C TRP A 101 1.85 -4.63 18.40
N ASP A 102 1.90 -3.60 19.25
CA ASP A 102 2.92 -3.40 20.30
C ASP A 102 2.32 -3.39 21.72
N ARG A 103 1.25 -4.16 21.96
CA ARG A 103 0.47 -4.14 23.20
C ARG A 103 1.28 -4.42 24.48
N LEU A 104 2.32 -5.25 24.41
CA LEU A 104 3.13 -5.57 25.59
C LEU A 104 4.33 -4.62 25.65
N VAL A 105 4.71 -4.26 26.88
CA VAL A 105 5.92 -3.48 27.15
C VAL A 105 7.11 -4.18 26.50
N ASP A 106 8.00 -3.43 25.85
CA ASP A 106 9.24 -3.93 25.21
C ASP A 106 9.08 -4.88 24.01
N VAL A 107 7.89 -5.02 23.43
CA VAL A 107 7.71 -5.79 22.18
C VAL A 107 8.38 -5.06 21.03
N HIS A 108 9.23 -5.76 20.29
CA HIS A 108 9.77 -5.30 19.03
C HIS A 108 9.79 -6.43 18.00
N TYR A 109 9.80 -6.03 16.73
CA TYR A 109 9.71 -6.94 15.59
C TYR A 109 10.83 -6.75 14.58
N ASP A 110 11.23 -7.87 13.99
CA ASP A 110 12.24 -7.97 12.96
C ASP A 110 11.59 -8.35 11.63
N PHE A 111 11.44 -7.35 10.76
CA PHE A 111 10.75 -7.53 9.50
C PHE A 111 11.36 -6.69 8.38
N GLU A 112 11.01 -7.07 7.17
CA GLU A 112 11.38 -6.37 5.95
C GLU A 112 10.12 -6.05 5.15
N ILE A 113 10.16 -4.95 4.40
CA ILE A 113 9.09 -4.62 3.46
C ILE A 113 9.66 -4.55 2.05
N TYR A 114 8.94 -5.21 1.15
CA TYR A 114 9.22 -5.26 -0.26
C TYR A 114 8.03 -4.70 -1.05
N ILE A 115 8.33 -4.09 -2.19
CA ILE A 115 7.36 -3.75 -3.23
C ILE A 115 7.74 -4.50 -4.50
N SER A 116 6.76 -4.87 -5.33
CA SER A 116 7.04 -5.41 -6.66
C SER A 116 6.28 -4.72 -7.78
N PHE A 117 6.80 -4.88 -8.99
CA PHE A 117 6.11 -4.58 -10.23
C PHE A 117 6.52 -5.58 -11.30
N LEU A 118 5.54 -6.23 -11.93
CA LEU A 118 5.76 -7.27 -12.93
C LEU A 118 6.77 -8.31 -12.44
N GLU A 119 6.53 -8.83 -11.22
CA GLU A 119 7.36 -9.83 -10.54
C GLU A 119 8.76 -9.37 -10.10
N GLN A 120 9.19 -8.16 -10.47
CA GLN A 120 10.45 -7.58 -9.98
C GLN A 120 10.25 -7.02 -8.59
N GLU A 121 10.87 -7.66 -7.59
CA GLU A 121 10.74 -7.28 -6.20
C GLU A 121 11.93 -6.45 -5.71
N LYS A 122 11.64 -5.46 -4.86
CA LYS A 122 12.64 -4.56 -4.28
C LYS A 122 12.36 -4.33 -2.80
N LYS A 123 13.39 -4.52 -1.97
CA LYS A 123 13.35 -4.15 -0.55
C LYS A 123 13.34 -2.63 -0.40
N ILE A 124 12.37 -2.12 0.37
CA ILE A 124 12.24 -0.70 0.71
C ILE A 124 12.48 -0.41 2.19
N TYR A 125 12.48 -1.45 3.02
CA TYR A 125 12.69 -1.32 4.46
C TYR A 125 13.25 -2.62 5.05
N GLU A 126 14.11 -2.45 6.04
CA GLU A 126 14.64 -3.51 6.89
C GLU A 126 14.84 -2.95 8.31
N ASN A 127 14.47 -3.72 9.32
CA ASN A 127 14.83 -3.43 10.71
C ASN A 127 15.12 -4.70 11.51
N ALA A 128 15.92 -4.54 12.55
CA ALA A 128 16.29 -5.55 13.54
C ALA A 128 15.69 -5.28 14.94
N SER A 129 14.82 -4.26 15.08
CA SER A 129 13.98 -4.03 16.26
C SER A 129 13.03 -2.84 16.02
N PHE A 130 11.72 -3.07 15.86
CA PHE A 130 10.74 -1.99 15.73
C PHE A 130 9.43 -2.23 16.47
N ALA A 131 8.83 -1.16 17.00
CA ALA A 131 7.49 -1.13 17.59
C ALA A 131 6.73 0.14 17.15
N GLY A 132 5.40 0.08 17.08
CA GLY A 132 4.53 1.21 16.76
C GLY A 132 4.27 1.44 15.27
N VAL A 133 4.17 2.72 14.86
CA VAL A 133 3.82 3.12 13.49
C VAL A 133 5.07 3.55 12.73
N ILE A 134 5.32 2.92 11.59
CA ILE A 134 6.38 3.33 10.67
C ILE A 134 5.84 3.90 9.37
N LYS A 135 6.45 5.01 8.92
CA LYS A 135 6.25 5.60 7.60
C LYS A 135 7.53 5.46 6.77
N ILE A 136 7.47 4.60 5.75
CA ILE A 136 8.58 4.30 4.85
C ILE A 136 8.40 5.10 3.57
N ARG A 137 9.40 5.90 3.21
CA ARG A 137 9.46 6.63 1.95
C ARG A 137 10.48 5.99 1.01
N PHE A 138 10.15 5.90 -0.27
CA PHE A 138 11.02 5.35 -1.32
C PHE A 138 10.86 6.15 -2.61
N LYS A 139 11.69 5.86 -3.63
CA LYS A 139 11.59 6.54 -4.93
C LYS A 139 10.26 6.20 -5.61
N ASP A 140 9.69 7.18 -6.31
CA ASP A 140 8.48 6.99 -7.12
C ASP A 140 8.63 5.77 -8.04
N GLN A 141 7.74 4.79 -7.88
CA GLN A 141 7.81 3.52 -8.59
C GLN A 141 6.39 2.96 -8.80
N LEU A 142 6.17 2.28 -9.93
CA LEU A 142 4.96 1.49 -10.13
C LEU A 142 5.01 0.26 -9.21
N VAL A 143 3.87 -0.07 -8.60
CA VAL A 143 3.72 -1.17 -7.65
C VAL A 143 2.44 -1.93 -7.95
N ASP A 144 2.52 -3.27 -7.93
CA ASP A 144 1.38 -4.19 -8.04
C ASP A 144 1.22 -5.09 -6.80
N LYS A 145 2.27 -5.26 -6.00
CA LYS A 145 2.25 -6.03 -4.75
C LYS A 145 3.11 -5.39 -3.69
N ILE A 146 2.67 -5.53 -2.45
CA ILE A 146 3.45 -5.22 -1.24
C ILE A 146 3.60 -6.52 -0.45
N ARG A 147 4.83 -6.82 -0.03
CA ARG A 147 5.14 -7.99 0.78
C ARG A 147 5.81 -7.55 2.07
N ILE A 148 5.24 -7.97 3.19
CA ILE A 148 5.78 -7.73 4.53
C ILE A 148 6.31 -9.06 5.05
N TYR A 149 7.63 -9.18 5.11
CA TYR A 149 8.33 -10.41 5.44
C TYR A 149 8.70 -10.44 6.92
N ASN A 150 8.29 -11.50 7.61
CA ASN A 150 8.69 -11.76 8.97
C ASN A 150 10.08 -12.40 9.00
N ARG A 151 11.11 -11.59 9.17
CA ARG A 151 12.51 -12.03 9.14
C ARG A 151 12.94 -12.69 10.44
N GLY A 152 12.59 -12.10 11.58
CA GLY A 152 13.06 -12.51 12.91
C GLY A 152 11.97 -12.64 13.98
N GLY A 153 10.70 -12.41 13.64
CA GLY A 153 9.58 -12.51 14.58
C GLY A 153 9.53 -11.30 15.52
N SER A 154 8.86 -11.50 16.65
CA SER A 154 9.01 -10.62 17.80
C SER A 154 9.97 -11.22 18.82
N ASN A 155 10.45 -10.40 19.74
CA ASN A 155 11.19 -10.86 20.92
C ASN A 155 10.35 -11.68 21.92
N TYR A 156 9.04 -11.82 21.71
CA TYR A 156 8.15 -12.62 22.55
C TYR A 156 7.77 -13.96 21.91
N ASN A 157 7.58 -13.96 20.60
CA ASN A 157 7.17 -15.13 19.82
C ASN A 157 7.59 -14.96 18.36
N GLY A 158 7.58 -16.06 17.60
CA GLY A 158 7.94 -16.02 16.18
C GLY A 158 6.94 -15.31 15.25
N PHE A 159 5.88 -14.68 15.74
CA PHE A 159 4.88 -14.03 14.89
C PHE A 159 5.23 -12.56 14.63
N LEU A 160 4.91 -12.08 13.42
CA LEU A 160 4.80 -10.67 13.09
C LEU A 160 3.32 -10.30 13.11
N SER A 161 2.95 -9.30 13.92
CA SER A 161 1.56 -8.86 14.08
C SER A 161 1.38 -7.42 13.62
N ILE A 162 0.45 -7.22 12.69
CA ILE A 162 0.20 -5.95 12.01
C ILE A 162 -1.26 -5.55 12.25
N ILE A 163 -1.43 -4.35 12.81
CA ILE A 163 -2.74 -3.74 13.00
C ILE A 163 -3.24 -3.19 11.67
N LYS A 164 -2.42 -2.37 11.01
CA LYS A 164 -2.82 -1.64 9.81
C LYS A 164 -1.66 -1.46 8.83
N ALA A 165 -1.96 -1.43 7.54
CA ALA A 165 -1.03 -0.94 6.53
C ALA A 165 -1.75 -0.02 5.55
N GLN A 166 -1.02 0.98 5.07
CA GLN A 166 -1.49 1.96 4.11
C GLN A 166 -0.42 2.19 3.05
N ALA A 167 -0.83 2.52 1.83
CA ALA A 167 0.11 2.90 0.78
C ALA A 167 -0.47 4.01 -0.07
N PHE A 168 0.35 4.99 -0.43
CA PHE A 168 -0.11 6.13 -1.22
C PHE A 168 1.05 6.82 -1.93
N TYR A 169 0.71 7.62 -2.94
CA TYR A 169 1.60 8.62 -3.49
C TYR A 169 1.55 9.88 -2.62
N HIS A 170 2.69 10.34 -2.13
CA HIS A 170 2.81 11.57 -1.36
C HIS A 170 3.74 12.55 -2.08
N ARG A 171 3.23 13.71 -2.49
CA ARG A 171 4.08 14.76 -3.07
C ARG A 171 4.98 15.34 -1.99
N TYR A 172 6.24 15.59 -2.36
CA TYR A 172 7.11 16.48 -1.60
C TYR A 172 6.49 17.87 -1.63
N ASN A 173 6.31 18.48 -0.45
CA ASN A 173 6.12 19.92 -0.31
C ASN A 173 7.50 20.56 -0.24
#